data_AF-A0A2N3FH92-F1
#
_entry.id   AF-A0A2N3FH92-F1
#
_cell.length_a   1.000
_cell.length_b   1.000
_cell.length_c   1.000
_cell.angle_alpha   90.00
_cell.angle_beta   90.00
_cell.angle_gamma   90.00
#
_symmetry.space_group_name_H-M   'P 1'
#
loop_
_entity.id
_entity.type
_entity.pdbx_description
1 polymer ?
#
loop_
_entity_poly.entity_id
_entity_poly.type
_entity_poly.pdbx_seq_one_letter_code
_entity_poly.pdbx_strand_id
1 'polypeptide(L)' 'MSPAPSVPAGWHPDPHGRHELRFWDGSQWTSNVSDAGVQSVDGV' A
#
# COMPACT_ATOMS: atom_id res chain seq x y z
N MET A 1 -11.37 23.83 10.89
CA MET A 1 -11.44 22.74 9.91
C MET A 1 -10.95 21.47 10.58
N SER A 2 -11.75 20.42 10.62
CA SER A 2 -11.26 19.10 11.05
C SER A 2 -10.34 18.55 9.95
N PRO A 3 -9.16 17.99 10.26
CA PRO A 3 -8.38 17.30 9.24
C PRO A 3 -9.22 16.15 8.68
N ALA A 4 -9.26 16.02 7.35
CA ALA A 4 -9.84 14.84 6.72
C ALA A 4 -9.10 13.59 7.23
N PRO A 5 -9.77 12.43 7.37
CA PRO A 5 -9.11 11.21 7.78
C PRO A 5 -8.01 10.86 6.75
N SER A 6 -6.75 10.97 7.17
CA SER A 6 -5.62 10.46 6.38
C SER A 6 -5.54 8.95 6.57
N VAL A 7 -5.43 8.21 5.48
CA VAL A 7 -5.15 6.77 5.55
C VAL A 7 -3.77 6.61 6.21
N PRO A 8 -3.66 5.85 7.32
CA PRO A 8 -2.38 5.67 8.00
C PRO A 8 -1.43 4.84 7.13
N ALA A 9 -0.14 5.11 7.27
CA ALA A 9 0.89 4.31 6.61
C ALA A 9 0.78 2.83 7.01
N GLY A 10 0.85 1.93 6.04
CA GLY A 10 0.69 0.50 6.26
C GLY A 10 0.35 -0.29 5.02
N TRP A 11 0.09 -1.59 5.22
CA TRP A 11 -0.36 -2.49 4.17
C TRP A 11 -1.86 -2.37 3.97
N HIS A 12 -2.27 -2.12 2.73
CA HIS A 12 -3.66 -2.02 2.33
C HIS A 12 -3.88 -2.79 1.03
N PRO A 13 -5.13 -3.19 0.69
CA PRO A 13 -5.41 -3.89 -0.56
C PRO A 13 -4.88 -3.13 -1.78
N ASP A 14 -4.22 -3.82 -2.70
CA ASP A 14 -3.67 -3.18 -3.91
C ASP A 14 -4.80 -2.61 -4.79
N PRO A 15 -4.87 -1.29 -5.01
CA PRO A 15 -5.92 -0.69 -5.84
C PRO A 15 -5.83 -1.13 -7.31
N HIS A 16 -4.67 -1.62 -7.76
CA HIS A 16 -4.49 -2.13 -9.11
C HIS A 16 -4.85 -3.62 -9.26
N GLY A 17 -5.06 -4.34 -8.15
CA GLY A 17 -5.38 -5.76 -8.14
C GLY A 17 -4.28 -6.66 -8.72
N ARG A 18 -3.03 -6.19 -8.76
CA ARG A 18 -1.87 -6.98 -9.22
C ARG A 18 -1.26 -7.80 -8.09
N HIS A 19 -1.34 -7.28 -6.87
CA HIS A 19 -0.85 -7.91 -5.65
C HIS A 19 -1.95 -7.98 -4.59
N GLU A 20 -1.79 -8.79 -3.55
CA GLU A 20 -2.77 -8.84 -2.46
C GLU A 20 -2.77 -7.55 -1.64
N LEU A 21 -1.58 -7.04 -1.30
CA LEU A 21 -1.40 -5.81 -0.54
C LEU A 21 -0.35 -4.91 -1.21
N ARG A 22 -0.55 -3.60 -1.14
CA ARG A 22 0.45 -2.57 -1.46
C ARG A 22 0.69 -1.70 -0.24
N PHE A 23 1.90 -1.21 -0.07
CA PHE A 23 2.23 -0.34 1.05
C PHE A 23 1.89 1.12 0.74
N TRP A 24 1.07 1.72 1.58
CA TRP A 24 0.78 3.15 1.63
C TRP A 24 1.72 3.81 2.64
N ASP A 25 2.41 4.88 2.26
CA ASP A 25 3.36 5.57 3.16
C ASP A 25 2.72 6.66 4.03
N GLY A 26 1.41 6.86 3.91
CA GLY A 26 0.67 7.95 4.57
C GLY A 26 0.30 9.09 3.63
N SER A 27 0.90 9.14 2.43
CA SER A 27 0.68 10.18 1.41
C SER A 27 0.51 9.62 0.00
N GLN A 28 1.17 8.50 -0.33
CA GLN A 28 1.12 7.83 -1.63
C GLN A 28 1.34 6.32 -1.53
N TRP A 29 0.90 5.61 -2.58
CA TRP A 29 1.21 4.20 -2.75
C TRP A 29 2.66 4.03 -3.18
N THR A 30 3.36 3.12 -2.53
CA THR A 30 4.76 2.79 -2.86
C THR A 30 4.81 1.57 -3.80
N SER A 31 6.03 1.21 -4.23
CA SER A 31 6.27 -0.03 -4.96
C SER A 31 6.31 -1.26 -4.05
N ASN A 32 6.32 -1.12 -2.72
CA ASN A 32 6.32 -2.30 -1.86
C ASN A 32 4.94 -2.99 -1.92
N VAL A 33 4.97 -4.29 -2.18
CA VAL A 33 3.81 -5.15 -2.32
C VAL A 33 3.97 -6.38 -1.44
N SER A 34 2.87 -7.05 -1.10
CA SER A 34 2.90 -8.32 -0.39
C SER A 34 1.90 -9.28 -0.99
N ASP A 35 2.34 -10.50 -1.28
CA ASP A 35 1.54 -11.61 -1.81
C ASP A 35 1.74 -12.85 -0.92
N ALA A 36 0.65 -13.44 -0.43
CA ALA A 36 0.67 -14.57 0.50
C ALA A 36 1.59 -14.35 1.72
N GLY A 37 1.70 -13.09 2.17
CA GLY A 37 2.59 -12.67 3.27
C GLY A 37 4.06 -12.47 2.90
N VAL A 38 4.44 -12.64 1.62
CA VAL A 38 5.79 -12.38 1.11
C VAL A 38 5.87 -10.95 0.58
N GLN A 39 6.73 -10.13 1.17
CA GLN A 39 6.95 -8.75 0.74
C GLN A 39 7.95 -8.69 -0.42
N SER A 40 7.63 -7.89 -1.44
CA SER A 40 8.48 -7.63 -2.60
C SER A 40 8.34 -6.19 -3.07
N VAL A 41 9.09 -5.80 -4.10
CA VAL A 41 8.97 -4.50 -4.77
C VAL A 41 8.41 -4.74 -6.18
N ASP A 42 7.26 -4.15 -6.47
CA ASP A 42 6.65 -4.08 -7.80
C ASP A 42 7.61 -3.34 -8.75
N GLY A 43 8.26 -4.10 -9.64
CA GLY A 43 9.28 -3.58 -10.58
C GLY A 43 10.64 -4.29 -10.60
N VAL A 44 10.77 -5.50 -10.01
CA VAL A 44 11.93 -6.41 -10.21
C VAL A 44 11.54 -7.68 -10.94
#